data_AF-A0A9D8JB38-F1
#
_entry.id   AF-A0A9D8JB38-F1
#
_cell.length_a   1.000
_cell.length_b   1.000
_cell.length_c   1.000
_cell.angle_alpha   90.00
_cell.angle_beta   90.00
_cell.angle_gamma   90.00
#
_symmetry.space_group_name_H-M   'P 1'
#
loop_
_entity.id
_entity.type
_entity.pdbx_description
1 polymer ?
#
loop_
_entity_poly.entity_id
_entity_poly.type
_entity_poly.pdbx_seq_one_letter_code
_entity_poly.pdbx_strand_id
1 'polypeptide(L)'
;MVMTHKHLLIYLAASIGLAGCKLLKSSAGEDANASVVTAAAGEKVEIGKDGKPVKRTALNAGFLWGESPLITWKYTSTKMNWATANNYCLELARVQKKRWRLPVPAELQRALQSGISSSKNPAFGWVYLNQVWTSSWETAQGQEVSMFVDMGDGNALRTSTDHELTTLCVVTTNTNGRSDLWTDETTQLVWRDLGMTLERSGIDAKCREAARLDHLPWRMPTASELETAIKNGIQTSNNIAFGQNYITITWSSDRAYTFGQDGVAIDLRNGNRYVIATDQPLAGICVRPKNH
;
A
#
# COMPACT_ATOMS: atom_id res chain seq x y z
N MET A 1 49.72 35.89 13.63
CA MET A 1 50.52 36.77 12.75
C MET A 1 51.75 35.97 12.32
N VAL A 2 52.07 35.93 11.02
CA VAL A 2 53.20 35.22 10.36
C VAL A 2 53.02 33.70 10.23
N MET A 3 52.47 33.19 9.12
CA MET A 3 53.08 32.79 7.81
C MET A 3 53.56 31.32 7.78
N THR A 4 52.84 30.45 7.06
CA THR A 4 53.18 29.81 5.75
C THR A 4 54.03 28.54 5.83
N HIS A 5 53.57 27.45 5.20
CA HIS A 5 54.29 26.79 4.10
C HIS A 5 53.39 25.81 3.32
N LYS A 6 53.50 25.90 1.98
CA LYS A 6 52.89 25.07 0.93
C LYS A 6 53.93 24.04 0.46
N HIS A 7 53.50 22.84 0.08
CA HIS A 7 54.04 21.94 -0.98
C HIS A 7 52.93 20.87 -1.19
N LEU A 8 52.27 20.61 -2.32
CA LEU A 8 52.55 20.45 -3.75
C LEU A 8 53.47 19.26 -4.12
N LEU A 9 52.84 18.20 -4.66
CA LEU A 9 53.33 17.16 -5.60
C LEU A 9 52.08 16.33 -5.99
N ILE A 10 51.43 16.51 -7.16
CA ILE A 10 51.76 16.09 -8.54
C ILE A 10 52.12 14.59 -8.65
N TYR A 11 51.20 13.81 -9.22
CA TYR A 11 51.52 12.78 -10.22
C TYR A 11 50.39 12.69 -11.26
N LEU A 12 50.81 12.67 -12.53
CA LEU A 12 50.05 12.67 -13.78
C LEU A 12 50.58 11.49 -14.60
N ALA A 13 49.71 10.63 -15.13
CA ALA A 13 49.85 9.86 -16.38
C ALA A 13 48.52 9.10 -16.61
N ALA A 14 47.67 9.32 -17.64
CA ALA A 14 47.88 9.34 -19.09
C ALA A 14 48.17 7.90 -19.62
N SER A 15 47.52 7.27 -20.62
CA SER A 15 46.46 7.60 -21.59
C SER A 15 46.11 6.35 -22.47
N ILE A 16 45.08 6.47 -23.35
CA ILE A 16 44.92 5.84 -24.71
C ILE A 16 44.56 4.34 -24.74
N GLY A 17 43.68 3.80 -25.60
CA GLY A 17 42.91 4.27 -26.78
C GLY A 17 42.04 3.09 -27.29
N LEU A 18 40.78 3.32 -27.67
CA LEU A 18 40.25 3.53 -29.03
C LEU A 18 40.22 2.31 -29.99
N ALA A 19 38.99 2.12 -30.50
CA ALA A 19 38.59 1.65 -31.83
C ALA A 19 38.40 0.13 -32.08
N GLY A 20 37.15 -0.20 -32.44
CA GLY A 20 36.76 -1.49 -32.99
C GLY A 20 35.33 -1.46 -33.53
N CYS A 21 35.06 -0.60 -34.51
CA CYS A 21 33.82 -0.56 -35.27
C CYS A 21 33.86 -1.66 -36.35
N LYS A 22 32.89 -2.59 -36.36
CA LYS A 22 32.60 -3.41 -37.54
C LYS A 22 31.12 -3.73 -37.64
N LEU A 23 30.53 -3.20 -38.73
CA LEU A 23 29.24 -3.56 -39.29
C LEU A 23 29.15 -5.06 -39.59
N LEU A 24 27.99 -5.66 -39.32
CA LEU A 24 27.40 -6.68 -40.17
C LEU A 24 25.86 -6.52 -40.16
N LYS A 25 25.29 -6.58 -41.37
CA LYS A 25 23.87 -6.46 -41.71
C LYS A 25 23.20 -7.85 -41.73
N SER A 26 21.87 -7.78 -41.69
CA SER A 26 20.87 -8.79 -42.13
C SER A 26 20.56 -9.88 -41.11
N SER A 27 19.33 -10.37 -40.93
CA SER A 27 18.07 -10.21 -41.68
C SER A 27 16.90 -10.69 -40.80
N ALA A 28 15.70 -10.18 -41.08
CA ALA A 28 14.39 -10.85 -41.00
C ALA A 28 14.01 -11.62 -39.71
N GLY A 29 12.90 -11.20 -39.12
CA GLY A 29 12.16 -12.00 -38.14
C GLY A 29 11.26 -11.12 -37.29
N GLU A 30 10.05 -10.89 -37.78
CA GLU A 30 8.89 -10.66 -36.91
C GLU A 30 8.92 -11.71 -35.78
N ASP A 31 8.75 -11.28 -34.54
CA ASP A 31 7.77 -11.89 -33.64
C ASP A 31 7.73 -11.16 -32.28
N ALA A 32 6.49 -10.89 -31.88
CA ALA A 32 6.12 -10.24 -30.64
C ALA A 32 6.51 -11.10 -29.43
N ASN A 33 7.47 -10.64 -28.62
CA ASN A 33 7.70 -11.21 -27.30
C ASN A 33 6.70 -10.62 -26.30
N ALA A 34 5.49 -11.18 -26.32
CA ALA A 34 4.68 -11.29 -25.13
C ALA A 34 5.41 -12.21 -24.14
N SER A 35 5.83 -11.68 -23.00
CA SER A 35 6.29 -12.51 -21.88
C SER A 35 5.09 -13.31 -21.38
N VAL A 36 4.95 -14.53 -21.89
CA VAL A 36 3.99 -15.53 -21.42
C VAL A 36 4.33 -15.86 -19.98
N VAL A 37 3.49 -15.37 -19.06
CA VAL A 37 3.36 -15.97 -17.73
C VAL A 37 2.80 -17.36 -17.93
N THR A 38 3.67 -18.36 -17.99
CA THR A 38 3.30 -19.76 -18.00
C THR A 38 2.64 -20.07 -16.66
N ALA A 39 1.30 -20.07 -16.64
CA ALA A 39 0.53 -20.70 -15.60
C ALA A 39 0.85 -22.20 -15.63
N ALA A 40 1.67 -22.66 -14.68
CA ALA A 40 1.87 -24.08 -14.44
C ALA A 40 0.59 -24.66 -13.80
N ALA A 41 -0.41 -24.97 -14.62
CA ALA A 41 -1.54 -25.80 -14.25
C ALA A 41 -1.32 -27.20 -14.82
N GLY A 42 -0.76 -28.08 -13.99
CA GLY A 42 -0.60 -29.50 -14.28
C GLY A 42 -0.78 -30.28 -12.98
N GLU A 43 -2.00 -30.30 -12.44
CA GLU A 43 -2.32 -31.10 -11.25
C GLU A 43 -2.59 -32.55 -11.67
N LYS A 44 -1.72 -33.48 -11.28
CA LYS A 44 -1.98 -34.92 -11.36
C LYS A 44 -3.07 -35.27 -10.35
N VAL A 45 -4.20 -35.78 -10.82
CA VAL A 45 -5.28 -36.29 -9.98
C VAL A 45 -4.88 -37.66 -9.43
N GLU A 46 -4.64 -37.77 -8.13
CA GLU A 46 -4.51 -39.06 -7.45
C GLU A 46 -5.90 -39.60 -7.09
N ILE A 47 -6.18 -40.82 -7.54
CA ILE A 47 -7.44 -41.53 -7.26
C ILE A 47 -7.24 -42.39 -6.01
N GLY A 48 -8.16 -42.27 -5.06
CA GLY A 48 -8.14 -43.02 -3.81
C GLY A 48 -8.35 -44.51 -4.04
N LYS A 49 -8.05 -45.33 -3.01
CA LYS A 49 -8.26 -46.79 -3.05
C LYS A 49 -9.73 -47.20 -3.29
N ASP A 50 -10.67 -46.27 -3.12
CA ASP A 50 -12.10 -46.43 -3.37
C ASP A 50 -12.55 -45.95 -4.77
N GLY A 51 -11.61 -45.60 -5.65
CA GLY A 51 -11.90 -45.14 -7.01
C GLY A 51 -12.49 -43.73 -7.07
N LYS A 52 -12.58 -43.02 -5.95
CA LYS A 52 -13.06 -41.63 -5.91
C LYS A 52 -11.88 -40.67 -5.98
N PRO A 53 -12.04 -39.51 -6.63
CA PRO A 53 -11.05 -38.45 -6.55
C PRO A 53 -10.89 -38.07 -5.08
N VAL A 54 -9.68 -38.19 -4.54
CA VAL A 54 -9.39 -37.71 -3.19
C VAL A 54 -9.58 -36.20 -3.23
N LYS A 55 -10.64 -35.69 -2.58
CA LYS A 55 -10.79 -34.25 -2.32
C LYS A 55 -9.68 -33.82 -1.37
N ARG A 56 -8.47 -33.60 -1.89
CA ARG A 56 -7.56 -32.66 -1.27
C ARG A 56 -8.17 -31.28 -1.50
N THR A 57 -8.74 -30.72 -0.45
CA THR A 57 -8.98 -29.28 -0.38
C THR A 57 -7.65 -28.63 -0.74
N ALA A 58 -7.58 -28.02 -1.92
CA ALA A 58 -6.34 -27.48 -2.46
C ALA A 58 -5.66 -26.58 -1.42
N LEU A 59 -4.51 -27.00 -0.91
CA LEU A 59 -3.70 -26.32 0.10
C LEU A 59 -3.06 -25.00 -0.41
N ASN A 60 -3.48 -24.52 -1.59
CA ASN A 60 -2.96 -23.34 -2.28
C ASN A 60 -3.98 -22.20 -2.48
N ALA A 61 -5.18 -22.29 -1.90
CA ALA A 61 -6.09 -21.14 -1.86
C ALA A 61 -5.86 -20.37 -0.55
N GLY A 62 -5.15 -19.23 -0.64
CA GLY A 62 -4.76 -18.40 0.50
C GLY A 62 -5.78 -18.38 1.64
N PHE A 63 -5.39 -18.96 2.77
CA PHE A 63 -6.23 -19.17 3.94
C PHE A 63 -6.78 -17.83 4.43
N LEU A 64 -8.08 -17.78 4.73
CA LEU A 64 -8.76 -16.62 5.30
C LEU A 64 -9.09 -16.90 6.76
N TRP A 65 -8.72 -16.01 7.67
CA TRP A 65 -9.14 -16.08 9.08
C TRP A 65 -9.91 -14.81 9.44
N GLY A 66 -11.10 -15.01 10.02
CA GLY A 66 -11.87 -13.93 10.61
C GLY A 66 -11.60 -13.87 12.12
N GLU A 67 -10.91 -12.84 12.59
CA GLU A 67 -10.77 -12.57 14.04
C GLU A 67 -12.10 -12.09 14.64
N SER A 68 -12.90 -11.44 13.80
CA SER A 68 -14.22 -10.87 14.07
C SER A 68 -14.95 -10.77 12.73
N PRO A 69 -16.29 -10.64 12.68
CA PRO A 69 -17.00 -10.27 11.44
C PRO A 69 -16.44 -8.99 10.77
N LEU A 70 -15.63 -8.21 11.50
CA LEU A 70 -15.05 -6.95 11.06
C LEU A 70 -13.59 -7.03 10.59
N ILE A 71 -12.90 -8.16 10.76
CA ILE A 71 -11.48 -8.27 10.38
C ILE A 71 -11.25 -9.60 9.70
N THR A 72 -10.81 -9.57 8.44
CA THR A 72 -10.38 -10.75 7.70
C THR A 72 -8.90 -10.65 7.36
N TRP A 73 -8.19 -11.74 7.59
CA TRP A 73 -6.77 -11.87 7.33
C TRP A 73 -6.54 -12.80 6.15
N LYS A 74 -5.52 -12.53 5.33
CA LYS A 74 -5.06 -13.40 4.25
C LYS A 74 -3.56 -13.62 4.34
N TYR A 75 -3.19 -14.88 4.40
CA TYR A 75 -1.79 -15.32 4.39
C TYR A 75 -1.31 -15.66 2.99
N THR A 76 -0.03 -15.39 2.74
CA THR A 76 0.73 -15.93 1.61
C THR A 76 1.96 -16.67 2.13
N SER A 77 2.25 -17.84 1.56
CA SER A 77 3.41 -18.67 1.91
C SER A 77 4.73 -18.13 1.37
N THR A 78 4.67 -17.26 0.36
CA THR A 78 5.85 -16.60 -0.20
C THR A 78 6.26 -15.44 0.67
N LYS A 79 7.50 -15.49 1.20
CA LYS A 79 8.12 -14.34 1.83
C LYS A 79 8.49 -13.32 0.77
N MET A 80 8.35 -12.04 1.12
CA MET A 80 8.52 -10.94 0.18
C MET A 80 9.24 -9.79 0.88
N ASN A 81 9.97 -8.99 0.11
CA ASN A 81 10.40 -7.68 0.60
C ASN A 81 9.20 -6.76 0.84
N TRP A 82 9.39 -5.68 1.59
CA TRP A 82 8.29 -4.83 2.04
C TRP A 82 7.49 -4.23 0.87
N ALA A 83 8.18 -3.73 -0.16
CA ALA A 83 7.54 -3.13 -1.32
C ALA A 83 6.68 -4.13 -2.09
N THR A 84 7.18 -5.36 -2.28
CA THR A 84 6.44 -6.44 -2.95
C THR A 84 5.25 -6.91 -2.12
N ALA A 85 5.42 -7.03 -0.80
CA ALA A 85 4.36 -7.37 0.14
C ALA A 85 3.22 -6.33 0.12
N ASN A 86 3.57 -5.05 0.13
CA ASN A 86 2.62 -3.94 0.06
C ASN A 86 1.86 -3.97 -1.28
N ASN A 87 2.58 -4.08 -2.40
CA ASN A 87 1.98 -4.17 -3.73
C ASN A 87 1.06 -5.38 -3.87
N TYR A 88 1.44 -6.52 -3.28
CA TYR A 88 0.60 -7.72 -3.26
C TYR A 88 -0.74 -7.44 -2.56
N CYS A 89 -0.73 -6.82 -1.39
CA CYS A 89 -1.98 -6.49 -0.68
C CYS A 89 -2.82 -5.45 -1.43
N LEU A 90 -2.20 -4.46 -2.07
CA LEU A 90 -2.90 -3.47 -2.91
C LEU A 90 -3.51 -4.10 -4.17
N GLU A 91 -2.81 -5.02 -4.82
CA GLU A 91 -3.33 -5.73 -5.99
C GLU A 91 -4.49 -6.65 -5.59
N LEU A 92 -4.35 -7.33 -4.44
CA LEU A 92 -5.44 -8.08 -3.84
C LEU A 92 -6.65 -7.18 -3.57
N ALA A 93 -6.42 -5.95 -3.14
CA ALA A 93 -7.48 -4.96 -2.94
C ALA A 93 -8.20 -4.61 -4.25
N ARG A 94 -7.43 -4.37 -5.31
CA ARG A 94 -7.92 -4.03 -6.65
C ARG A 94 -8.76 -5.15 -7.27
N VAL A 95 -8.30 -6.39 -7.16
CA VAL A 95 -8.94 -7.59 -7.73
C VAL A 95 -10.20 -7.96 -6.95
N GLN A 96 -10.11 -7.98 -5.62
CA GLN A 96 -11.23 -8.43 -4.77
C GLN A 96 -12.23 -7.32 -4.41
N LYS A 97 -11.97 -6.08 -4.82
CA LYS A 97 -12.79 -4.91 -4.47
C LYS A 97 -12.99 -4.78 -2.95
N LYS A 98 -11.94 -5.08 -2.19
CA LYS A 98 -11.88 -5.03 -0.72
C LYS A 98 -10.62 -4.30 -0.30
N ARG A 99 -10.58 -3.69 0.88
CA ARG A 99 -9.44 -2.89 1.34
C ARG A 99 -8.35 -3.75 1.98
N TRP A 100 -7.79 -4.64 1.18
CA TRP A 100 -6.63 -5.41 1.58
C TRP A 100 -5.42 -4.49 1.71
N ARG A 101 -4.69 -4.65 2.81
CA ARG A 101 -3.49 -3.85 3.11
C ARG A 101 -2.57 -4.64 4.01
N LEU A 102 -1.32 -4.21 4.12
CA LEU A 102 -0.49 -4.66 5.22
C LEU A 102 -1.11 -4.19 6.56
N PRO A 103 -1.06 -5.02 7.61
CA PRO A 103 -1.57 -4.67 8.94
C PRO A 103 -0.69 -3.63 9.61
N VAL A 104 -1.24 -2.90 10.57
CA VAL A 104 -0.42 -2.11 11.51
C VAL A 104 0.10 -3.01 12.64
N PRO A 105 1.19 -2.63 13.34
CA PRO A 105 1.75 -3.47 14.42
C PRO A 105 0.71 -3.88 15.47
N ALA A 106 -0.16 -2.96 15.90
CA ALA A 106 -1.18 -3.21 16.90
C ALA A 106 -2.25 -4.23 16.46
N GLU A 107 -2.51 -4.36 15.15
CA GLU A 107 -3.43 -5.37 14.62
C GLU A 107 -2.81 -6.77 14.74
N LEU A 108 -1.52 -6.91 14.42
CA LEU A 108 -0.81 -8.18 14.56
C LEU A 108 -0.68 -8.62 16.02
N GLN A 109 -0.38 -7.68 16.93
CA GLN A 109 -0.31 -7.95 18.37
C GLN A 109 -1.64 -8.44 18.92
N ARG A 110 -2.75 -7.81 18.50
CA ARG A 110 -4.10 -8.25 18.87
C ARG A 110 -4.43 -9.61 18.28
N ALA A 111 -4.13 -9.81 17.00
CA ALA A 111 -4.34 -11.10 16.33
C ALA A 111 -3.55 -12.23 17.01
N LEU A 112 -2.33 -11.95 17.47
CA LEU A 112 -1.52 -12.88 18.25
C LEU A 112 -2.21 -13.25 19.57
N GLN A 113 -2.71 -12.27 20.33
CA GLN A 113 -3.48 -12.49 21.56
C GLN A 113 -4.78 -13.28 21.30
N SER A 114 -5.42 -13.03 20.16
CA SER A 114 -6.60 -13.76 19.67
C SER A 114 -6.29 -15.15 19.11
N GLY A 115 -5.01 -15.56 19.08
CA GLY A 115 -4.58 -16.89 18.70
C GLY A 115 -4.48 -17.13 17.19
N ILE A 116 -4.12 -16.10 16.40
CA ILE A 116 -3.94 -16.22 14.94
C ILE A 116 -3.00 -17.37 14.57
N SER A 117 -1.90 -17.57 15.31
CA SER A 117 -0.92 -18.65 15.12
C SER A 117 -1.11 -19.83 16.08
N SER A 118 -2.26 -19.92 16.74
CA SER A 118 -2.55 -21.01 17.69
C SER A 118 -3.17 -22.21 17.00
N SER A 119 -2.96 -23.42 17.52
CA SER A 119 -3.58 -24.66 17.01
C SER A 119 -5.11 -24.64 16.96
N LYS A 120 -5.75 -23.67 17.64
CA LYS A 120 -7.20 -23.42 17.59
C LYS A 120 -7.65 -22.69 16.32
N ASN A 121 -6.72 -22.09 15.57
CA ASN A 121 -7.00 -21.46 14.29
C ASN A 121 -6.81 -22.50 13.15
N PRO A 122 -7.88 -23.05 12.55
CA PRO A 122 -7.74 -24.04 11.48
C PRO A 122 -7.14 -23.46 10.18
N ALA A 123 -7.15 -22.14 10.02
CA ALA A 123 -6.63 -21.47 8.82
C ALA A 123 -5.12 -21.22 8.91
N PHE A 124 -4.63 -20.74 10.05
CA PHE A 124 -3.22 -20.33 10.22
C PHE A 124 -2.51 -20.98 11.42
N GLY A 125 -3.20 -21.80 12.22
CA GLY A 125 -2.69 -22.30 13.50
C GLY A 125 -1.50 -23.23 13.42
N TRP A 126 -1.23 -23.76 12.23
CA TRP A 126 -0.06 -24.60 11.93
C TRP A 126 0.97 -23.84 11.09
N VAL A 127 0.69 -22.59 10.74
CA VAL A 127 1.59 -21.74 9.95
C VAL A 127 2.55 -21.03 10.89
N TYR A 128 3.83 -21.25 10.66
CA TYR A 128 4.88 -20.57 11.40
C TYR A 128 5.08 -19.15 10.84
N LEU A 129 4.29 -18.20 11.35
CA LEU A 129 4.29 -16.81 10.84
C LEU A 129 5.63 -16.09 11.08
N ASN A 130 6.36 -16.43 12.15
CA ASN A 130 7.63 -15.84 12.56
C ASN A 130 7.59 -14.29 12.48
N GLN A 131 8.29 -13.68 11.54
CA GLN A 131 8.33 -12.23 11.37
C GLN A 131 7.36 -11.78 10.28
N VAL A 132 6.42 -10.90 10.62
CA VAL A 132 5.36 -10.44 9.70
C VAL A 132 5.50 -8.95 9.42
N TRP A 133 5.47 -8.60 8.13
CA TRP A 133 5.49 -7.20 7.70
C TRP A 133 4.30 -6.39 8.20
N THR A 134 4.57 -5.12 8.52
CA THR A 134 3.53 -4.13 8.81
C THR A 134 3.50 -3.04 7.74
N SER A 135 2.45 -2.23 7.72
CA SER A 135 2.37 -1.05 6.83
C SER A 135 3.27 0.11 7.28
N SER A 136 3.83 0.06 8.48
CA SER A 136 4.66 1.14 9.03
C SER A 136 6.08 1.10 8.46
N TRP A 137 6.48 2.19 7.81
CA TRP A 137 7.84 2.40 7.31
C TRP A 137 8.32 3.81 7.65
N GLU A 138 9.64 3.99 7.71
CA GLU A 138 10.31 5.26 7.95
C GLU A 138 11.64 5.32 7.17
N THR A 139 12.21 6.51 7.02
CA THR A 139 13.57 6.67 6.50
C THR A 139 14.52 6.95 7.66
N ALA A 140 15.47 6.05 7.91
CA ALA A 140 16.48 6.19 8.95
C ALA A 140 17.86 6.27 8.30
N GLN A 141 18.60 7.36 8.53
CA GLN A 141 19.96 7.57 8.00
C GLN A 141 20.07 7.43 6.47
N GLY A 142 19.02 7.82 5.73
CA GLY A 142 18.98 7.73 4.27
C GLY A 142 18.67 6.33 3.73
N GLN A 143 18.35 5.37 4.59
CA GLN A 143 17.86 4.05 4.21
C GLN A 143 16.38 3.91 4.55
N GLU A 144 15.63 3.26 3.68
CA GLU A 144 14.25 2.87 3.96
C GLU A 144 14.24 1.69 4.93
N VAL A 145 13.57 1.87 6.06
CA VAL A 145 13.37 0.82 7.06
C VAL A 145 11.89 0.64 7.30
N SER A 146 11.49 -0.59 7.57
CA SER A 146 10.12 -0.93 7.86
C SER A 146 9.99 -1.69 9.18
N MET A 147 8.80 -1.63 9.76
CA MET A 147 8.48 -2.36 10.97
C MET A 147 7.90 -3.73 10.63
N PHE A 148 8.29 -4.72 11.41
CA PHE A 148 7.67 -6.03 11.43
C PHE A 148 7.27 -6.40 12.87
N VAL A 149 6.36 -7.34 13.03
CA VAL A 149 6.04 -7.94 14.33
C VAL A 149 6.60 -9.36 14.36
N ASP A 150 7.38 -9.67 15.39
CA ASP A 150 7.76 -11.04 15.69
C ASP A 150 6.55 -11.73 16.36
N MET A 151 6.02 -12.75 15.70
CA MET A 151 4.83 -13.46 16.13
C MET A 151 5.12 -14.50 17.23
N GLY A 152 6.38 -14.67 17.65
CA GLY A 152 6.77 -15.47 18.81
C GLY A 152 6.51 -14.76 20.13
N ASP A 153 6.73 -13.44 20.18
CA ASP A 153 6.61 -12.62 21.41
C ASP A 153 5.73 -11.37 21.27
N GLY A 154 5.31 -11.02 20.05
CA GLY A 154 4.49 -9.85 19.73
C GLY A 154 5.26 -8.54 19.65
N ASN A 155 6.59 -8.57 19.69
CA ASN A 155 7.40 -7.35 19.65
C ASN A 155 7.45 -6.75 18.25
N ALA A 156 7.24 -5.43 18.17
CA ALA A 156 7.40 -4.67 16.94
C ALA A 156 8.86 -4.20 16.82
N LEU A 157 9.53 -4.62 15.76
CA LEU A 157 10.95 -4.38 15.51
C LEU A 157 11.14 -3.73 14.13
N ARG A 158 12.34 -3.21 13.87
CA ARG A 158 12.69 -2.54 12.62
C ARG A 158 13.71 -3.36 11.84
N THR A 159 13.61 -3.34 10.51
CA THR A 159 14.62 -3.91 9.62
C THR A 159 14.62 -3.20 8.27
N SER A 160 15.65 -3.44 7.46
CA SER A 160 15.69 -2.98 6.07
C SER A 160 14.48 -3.50 5.28
N THR A 161 13.90 -2.65 4.42
CA THR A 161 12.79 -3.01 3.53
C THR A 161 13.12 -4.10 2.52
N ASP A 162 14.41 -4.38 2.30
CA ASP A 162 14.90 -5.38 1.35
C ASP A 162 14.82 -6.82 1.88
N HIS A 163 14.63 -7.02 3.19
CA HIS A 163 14.53 -8.36 3.78
C HIS A 163 13.25 -9.08 3.36
N GLU A 164 13.31 -10.39 3.15
CA GLU A 164 12.11 -11.17 2.83
C GLU A 164 11.45 -11.72 4.09
N LEU A 165 10.29 -11.16 4.46
CA LEU A 165 9.51 -11.57 5.62
C LEU A 165 8.14 -12.12 5.22
N THR A 166 7.41 -12.68 6.20
CA THR A 166 6.06 -13.18 5.99
C THR A 166 5.11 -12.02 5.70
N THR A 167 4.24 -12.22 4.70
CA THR A 167 3.21 -11.24 4.34
C THR A 167 1.84 -11.73 4.80
N LEU A 168 1.22 -10.93 5.65
CA LEU A 168 -0.21 -11.01 5.95
C LEU A 168 -0.87 -9.76 5.37
N CYS A 169 -1.98 -9.94 4.65
CA CYS A 169 -2.86 -8.84 4.34
C CYS A 169 -4.05 -8.88 5.30
N VAL A 170 -4.49 -7.72 5.75
CA VAL A 170 -5.70 -7.57 6.55
C VAL A 170 -6.70 -6.72 5.77
N VAL A 171 -7.97 -7.05 5.90
CA VAL A 171 -9.08 -6.17 5.58
C VAL A 171 -9.89 -5.98 6.85
N THR A 172 -9.91 -4.74 7.33
CA THR A 172 -10.91 -4.30 8.29
C THR A 172 -12.17 -3.95 7.51
N THR A 173 -13.35 -4.37 7.94
CA THR A 173 -14.65 -3.84 7.52
C THR A 173 -15.20 -3.05 8.71
N ASN A 174 -15.68 -1.82 8.50
CA ASN A 174 -16.36 -1.13 9.61
C ASN A 174 -17.68 -1.84 9.93
N THR A 175 -18.37 -1.45 11.01
CA THR A 175 -19.67 -2.00 11.43
C THR A 175 -20.77 -1.92 10.37
N ASN A 176 -20.58 -1.12 9.32
CA ASN A 176 -21.45 -0.99 8.15
C ASN A 176 -20.89 -1.71 6.91
N GLY A 177 -19.84 -2.53 7.03
CA GLY A 177 -19.21 -3.28 5.94
C GLY A 177 -18.28 -2.47 5.01
N ARG A 178 -18.06 -1.17 5.28
CA ARG A 178 -17.36 -0.21 4.41
C ARG A 178 -16.15 0.45 5.10
N SER A 179 -14.97 -0.13 4.99
CA SER A 179 -13.74 0.42 5.59
C SER A 179 -13.16 1.65 4.89
N ASP A 180 -13.89 2.23 3.93
CA ASP A 180 -13.59 3.51 3.29
C ASP A 180 -14.05 4.74 4.04
N LEU A 181 -14.88 4.58 5.07
CA LEU A 181 -15.53 5.71 5.71
C LEU A 181 -14.93 6.06 7.07
N TRP A 182 -14.61 7.34 7.26
CA TRP A 182 -14.34 7.96 8.56
C TRP A 182 -15.34 9.07 8.82
N THR A 183 -15.84 9.17 10.05
CA THR A 183 -16.72 10.28 10.45
C THR A 183 -15.95 11.18 11.39
N ASP A 184 -15.79 12.44 10.99
CA ASP A 184 -15.29 13.51 11.85
C ASP A 184 -16.47 14.05 12.66
N GLU A 185 -16.53 13.66 13.93
CA GLU A 185 -17.58 14.09 14.86
C GLU A 185 -17.49 15.58 15.21
N THR A 186 -16.35 16.24 14.99
CA THR A 186 -16.18 17.66 15.26
C THR A 186 -16.81 18.48 14.13
N THR A 187 -16.50 18.16 12.88
CA THR A 187 -17.01 18.89 11.71
C THR A 187 -18.33 18.34 11.19
N GLN A 188 -18.81 17.22 11.73
CA GLN A 188 -19.97 16.47 11.22
C GLN A 188 -19.81 16.13 9.73
N LEU A 189 -18.58 15.79 9.32
CA LEU A 189 -18.27 15.37 7.95
C LEU A 189 -17.99 13.87 7.91
N VAL A 190 -18.42 13.22 6.85
CA VAL A 190 -18.07 11.84 6.53
C VAL A 190 -17.09 11.87 5.37
N TRP A 191 -15.95 11.26 5.59
CA TRP A 191 -14.82 11.17 4.70
C TRP A 191 -14.78 9.80 4.06
N ARG A 192 -14.45 9.75 2.78
CA ARG A 192 -14.32 8.52 2.00
C ARG A 192 -13.01 8.51 1.26
N ASP A 193 -12.17 7.53 1.54
CA ASP A 193 -11.01 7.24 0.70
C ASP A 193 -11.44 6.42 -0.53
N LEU A 194 -11.04 6.86 -1.72
CA LEU A 194 -11.35 6.16 -2.96
C LEU A 194 -10.47 4.93 -3.19
N GLY A 195 -9.35 4.79 -2.45
CA GLY A 195 -8.42 3.67 -2.57
C GLY A 195 -7.71 3.61 -3.92
N MET A 196 -7.57 4.75 -4.60
CA MET A 196 -6.93 4.88 -5.91
C MET A 196 -6.26 6.24 -6.06
N THR A 197 -5.25 6.29 -6.93
CA THR A 197 -4.59 7.53 -7.35
C THR A 197 -5.08 7.96 -8.72
N LEU A 198 -5.50 9.22 -8.86
CA LEU A 198 -6.02 9.79 -10.10
C LEU A 198 -5.56 11.24 -10.25
N GLU A 199 -5.59 11.75 -11.47
CA GLU A 199 -5.54 13.18 -11.73
C GLU A 199 -6.73 13.90 -11.06
N ARG A 200 -6.60 15.22 -10.84
CA ARG A 200 -7.59 15.97 -10.07
C ARG A 200 -9.01 15.89 -10.64
N SER A 201 -9.16 16.02 -11.96
CA SER A 201 -10.42 15.84 -12.70
C SER A 201 -11.03 14.46 -12.47
N GLY A 202 -10.18 13.42 -12.48
CA GLY A 202 -10.60 12.04 -12.22
C GLY A 202 -11.18 11.86 -10.82
N ILE A 203 -10.58 12.50 -9.81
CA ILE A 203 -11.08 12.44 -8.42
C ILE A 203 -12.41 13.17 -8.29
N ASP A 204 -12.55 14.35 -8.89
CA ASP A 204 -13.83 15.08 -8.89
C ASP A 204 -14.95 14.24 -9.54
N ALA A 205 -14.65 13.64 -10.70
CA ALA A 205 -15.59 12.75 -11.39
C ALA A 205 -15.99 11.55 -10.52
N LYS A 206 -15.04 10.94 -9.80
CA LYS A 206 -15.31 9.81 -8.89
C LYS A 206 -16.13 10.22 -7.68
N CYS A 207 -15.91 11.39 -7.10
CA CYS A 207 -16.75 11.89 -6.02
C CYS A 207 -18.18 12.16 -6.49
N ARG A 208 -18.38 12.72 -7.70
CA ARG A 208 -19.72 12.90 -8.28
C ARG A 208 -20.40 11.57 -8.62
N GLU A 209 -19.64 10.60 -9.13
CA GLU A 209 -20.14 9.25 -9.37
C GLU A 209 -20.61 8.59 -8.06
N ALA A 210 -19.79 8.67 -7.00
CA ALA A 210 -20.18 8.23 -5.66
C ALA A 210 -21.42 8.97 -5.16
N ALA A 211 -21.54 10.27 -5.44
CA ALA A 211 -22.70 11.06 -5.05
C ALA A 211 -23.99 10.54 -5.67
N ARG A 212 -23.94 10.26 -6.98
CA ARG A 212 -25.06 9.70 -7.74
C ARG A 212 -25.43 8.30 -7.26
N LEU A 213 -24.44 7.44 -7.01
CA LEU A 213 -24.67 6.04 -6.63
C LEU A 213 -25.19 5.89 -5.20
N ASP A 214 -24.66 6.64 -4.25
CA ASP A 214 -25.06 6.55 -2.85
C ASP A 214 -26.26 7.46 -2.52
N HIS A 215 -26.74 8.29 -3.46
CA HIS A 215 -27.74 9.34 -3.23
C HIS A 215 -27.37 10.30 -2.09
N LEU A 216 -26.09 10.63 -1.99
CA LEU A 216 -25.51 11.47 -0.95
C LEU A 216 -24.59 12.52 -1.60
N PRO A 217 -24.42 13.73 -1.05
CA PRO A 217 -23.69 14.82 -1.72
C PRO A 217 -22.16 14.67 -1.60
N TRP A 218 -21.60 13.57 -2.09
CA TRP A 218 -20.16 13.36 -2.12
C TRP A 218 -19.47 14.39 -3.03
N ARG A 219 -18.41 15.01 -2.53
CA ARG A 219 -17.57 15.95 -3.29
C ARG A 219 -16.11 15.85 -2.87
N MET A 220 -15.23 16.46 -3.64
CA MET A 220 -13.85 16.64 -3.21
C MET A 220 -13.78 17.63 -2.02
N PRO A 221 -12.96 17.38 -0.99
CA PRO A 221 -12.81 18.29 0.15
C PRO A 221 -12.06 19.56 -0.25
N THR A 222 -12.35 20.66 0.44
CA THR A 222 -11.57 21.90 0.35
C THR A 222 -10.24 21.76 1.11
N ALA A 223 -9.28 22.65 0.85
CA ALA A 223 -8.00 22.61 1.58
C ALA A 223 -8.21 22.85 3.09
N SER A 224 -9.12 23.74 3.46
CA SER A 224 -9.46 24.04 4.86
C SER A 224 -10.08 22.84 5.60
N GLU A 225 -10.96 22.09 4.92
CA GLU A 225 -11.53 20.87 5.49
C GLU A 225 -10.45 19.81 5.72
N LEU A 226 -9.51 19.65 4.78
CA LEU A 226 -8.39 18.72 4.93
C LEU A 226 -7.48 19.11 6.10
N GLU A 227 -7.12 20.39 6.23
CA GLU A 227 -6.35 20.90 7.37
C GLU A 227 -7.05 20.65 8.71
N THR A 228 -8.37 20.81 8.74
CA THR A 228 -9.18 20.52 9.94
C THR A 228 -9.21 19.03 10.25
N ALA A 229 -9.40 18.19 9.22
CA ALA A 229 -9.37 16.74 9.35
C ALA A 229 -8.03 16.22 9.86
N ILE A 230 -6.91 16.83 9.45
CA ILE A 230 -5.57 16.52 9.96
C ILE A 230 -5.49 16.78 11.46
N LYS A 231 -5.96 17.96 11.92
CA LYS A 231 -6.03 18.29 13.36
C LYS A 231 -6.94 17.34 14.13
N ASN A 232 -8.01 16.88 13.50
CA ASN A 232 -8.97 15.94 14.08
C ASN A 232 -8.55 14.46 13.94
N GLY A 233 -7.33 14.22 13.45
CA GLY A 233 -6.72 12.91 13.47
C GLY A 233 -7.09 11.99 12.31
N ILE A 234 -7.34 12.55 11.11
CA ILE A 234 -7.57 11.73 9.90
C ILE A 234 -6.42 10.74 9.65
N GLN A 235 -5.16 11.10 9.95
CA GLN A 235 -3.97 10.24 9.84
C GLN A 235 -3.52 9.65 11.19
N THR A 236 -4.43 9.37 12.13
CA THR A 236 -4.06 8.71 13.40
C THR A 236 -4.18 7.20 13.29
N SER A 237 -3.46 6.48 14.17
CA SER A 237 -3.61 5.02 14.34
C SER A 237 -5.04 4.59 14.68
N ASN A 238 -5.86 5.51 15.18
CA ASN A 238 -7.24 5.27 15.56
C ASN A 238 -8.22 5.41 14.38
N ASN A 239 -7.80 6.04 13.27
CA ASN A 239 -8.61 6.13 12.07
C ASN A 239 -8.34 4.95 11.14
N ILE A 240 -9.18 3.91 11.22
CA ILE A 240 -9.00 2.69 10.43
C ILE A 240 -9.19 2.94 8.92
N ALA A 241 -9.98 3.95 8.53
CA ALA A 241 -10.25 4.23 7.12
C ALA A 241 -9.12 5.00 6.42
N PHE A 242 -8.34 5.78 7.17
CA PHE A 242 -7.27 6.65 6.68
C PHE A 242 -5.93 6.45 7.42
N GLY A 243 -5.77 5.35 8.16
CA GLY A 243 -4.71 5.13 9.14
C GLY A 243 -3.28 5.41 8.66
N GLN A 244 -2.38 5.62 9.63
CA GLN A 244 -1.04 6.19 9.43
C GLN A 244 -0.36 5.71 8.13
N ASN A 245 -0.28 6.62 7.16
CA ASN A 245 0.52 6.56 5.93
C ASN A 245 -0.08 5.88 4.69
N TYR A 246 -1.39 5.61 4.62
CA TYR A 246 -1.97 5.15 3.34
C TYR A 246 -2.11 6.28 2.30
N ILE A 247 -2.35 7.50 2.76
CA ILE A 247 -2.51 8.67 1.91
C ILE A 247 -1.58 9.76 2.41
N THR A 248 -0.44 9.93 1.75
CA THR A 248 0.49 11.02 2.04
C THR A 248 -0.03 12.33 1.47
N ILE A 249 -0.38 12.37 0.19
CA ILE A 249 -0.80 13.60 -0.49
C ILE A 249 -2.11 13.36 -1.24
N THR A 250 -3.06 14.29 -1.09
CA THR A 250 -4.37 14.24 -1.76
C THR A 250 -4.72 15.58 -2.40
N TRP A 251 -5.61 15.55 -3.40
CA TRP A 251 -6.15 16.75 -4.03
C TRP A 251 -7.20 17.42 -3.15
N SER A 252 -7.20 18.75 -3.18
CA SER A 252 -8.31 19.57 -2.72
C SER A 252 -9.12 20.15 -3.89
N SER A 253 -10.35 20.56 -3.59
CA SER A 253 -11.22 21.24 -4.55
C SER A 253 -10.76 22.67 -4.85
N ASP A 254 -9.90 23.25 -4.02
CA ASP A 254 -9.30 24.57 -4.21
C ASP A 254 -8.47 24.64 -5.50
N ARG A 255 -8.46 25.79 -6.17
CA ARG A 255 -7.67 26.06 -7.38
C ARG A 255 -6.52 27.01 -7.04
N ALA A 256 -5.34 26.75 -7.60
CA ALA A 256 -4.25 27.72 -7.56
C ALA A 256 -4.35 28.64 -8.78
N TYR A 257 -4.32 29.97 -8.57
CA TYR A 257 -4.51 30.96 -9.63
C TYR A 257 -3.24 31.24 -10.44
N THR A 258 -2.12 30.61 -10.12
CA THR A 258 -0.81 30.98 -10.66
C THR A 258 -0.73 30.79 -12.18
N PHE A 259 -1.26 29.69 -12.74
CA PHE A 259 -1.19 29.44 -14.19
C PHE A 259 -2.40 28.66 -14.78
N GLY A 260 -3.52 28.58 -14.06
CA GLY A 260 -4.77 27.97 -14.56
C GLY A 260 -4.79 26.44 -14.73
N GLN A 261 -3.62 25.79 -14.71
CA GLN A 261 -3.40 24.34 -14.81
C GLN A 261 -2.98 23.71 -13.48
N ASP A 262 -2.96 24.50 -12.40
CA ASP A 262 -2.46 24.07 -11.10
C ASP A 262 -3.60 23.76 -10.13
N GLY A 263 -3.48 22.62 -9.45
CA GLY A 263 -4.34 22.25 -8.33
C GLY A 263 -3.65 22.50 -7.00
N VAL A 264 -4.44 22.60 -5.93
CA VAL A 264 -3.93 22.61 -4.56
C VAL A 264 -3.99 21.19 -4.02
N ALA A 265 -2.86 20.64 -3.63
CA ALA A 265 -2.73 19.36 -2.94
C ALA A 265 -2.28 19.57 -1.49
N ILE A 266 -2.67 18.65 -0.60
CA ILE A 266 -2.36 18.70 0.83
C ILE A 266 -1.62 17.44 1.25
N ASP A 267 -0.51 17.60 1.96
CA ASP A 267 0.12 16.50 2.71
C ASP A 267 -0.69 16.23 3.99
N LEU A 268 -1.28 15.05 4.10
CA LEU A 268 -2.11 14.71 5.26
C LEU A 268 -1.30 14.48 6.54
N ARG A 269 0.03 14.36 6.46
CA ARG A 269 0.88 14.14 7.64
C ARG A 269 1.17 15.42 8.41
N ASN A 270 1.30 16.54 7.70
CA ASN A 270 1.74 17.81 8.27
C ASN A 270 0.89 19.03 7.86
N GLY A 271 -0.06 18.86 6.94
CA GLY A 271 -0.93 19.94 6.46
C GLY A 271 -0.26 20.87 5.44
N ASN A 272 0.94 20.55 4.95
CA ASN A 272 1.62 21.38 3.96
C ASN A 272 0.82 21.41 2.65
N ARG A 273 0.68 22.61 2.09
CA ARG A 273 0.05 22.85 0.79
C ARG A 273 1.08 22.78 -0.32
N TYR A 274 0.73 22.09 -1.40
CA TYR A 274 1.51 22.09 -2.63
C TYR A 274 0.65 22.62 -3.78
N VAL A 275 1.28 23.40 -4.65
CA VAL A 275 0.72 23.80 -5.94
C VAL A 275 1.39 22.93 -6.99
N ILE A 276 0.61 22.04 -7.59
CA ILE A 276 1.12 21.03 -8.53
C ILE A 276 0.19 20.90 -9.75
N ALA A 277 0.77 20.47 -10.87
CA ALA A 277 0.03 20.29 -12.12
C ALA A 277 -1.12 19.29 -11.96
N THR A 278 -2.30 19.61 -12.51
CA THR A 278 -3.53 18.81 -12.26
C THR A 278 -3.53 17.41 -12.86
N ASP A 279 -2.58 17.11 -13.75
CA ASP A 279 -2.37 15.81 -14.38
C ASP A 279 -1.61 14.81 -13.48
N GLN A 280 -1.03 15.28 -12.37
CA GLN A 280 -0.33 14.41 -11.43
C GLN A 280 -1.31 13.48 -10.70
N PRO A 281 -1.08 12.15 -10.73
CA PRO A 281 -1.93 11.21 -10.03
C PRO A 281 -1.66 11.24 -8.53
N LEU A 282 -2.68 11.61 -7.74
CA LEU A 282 -2.63 11.61 -6.27
C LEU A 282 -3.78 10.81 -5.69
N ALA A 283 -3.69 10.44 -4.42
CA ALA A 283 -4.74 9.71 -3.74
C ALA A 283 -6.04 10.52 -3.65
N GLY A 284 -7.17 9.85 -3.88
CA GLY A 284 -8.49 10.48 -3.93
C GLY A 284 -9.28 10.35 -2.64
N ILE A 285 -9.76 11.49 -2.15
CA ILE A 285 -10.64 11.56 -0.99
C ILE A 285 -11.89 12.33 -1.38
N CYS A 286 -13.04 11.82 -0.95
CA CYS A 286 -14.30 12.53 -1.01
C CYS A 286 -14.79 12.83 0.41
N VAL A 287 -15.61 13.86 0.54
CA VAL A 287 -16.24 14.27 1.79
C VAL A 287 -17.71 14.59 1.53
N ARG A 288 -18.53 14.44 2.57
CA ARG A 288 -19.93 14.90 2.61
C ARG A 288 -20.34 15.30 4.02
N PRO A 289 -21.43 16.08 4.20
CA PRO A 289 -22.08 16.23 5.50
C PRO A 289 -22.61 14.89 6.03
N LYS A 290 -22.55 14.71 7.36
CA LYS A 290 -23.11 13.54 8.07
C LYS A 290 -24.64 13.52 8.00
N ASN A 291 -25.25 14.68 8.25
CA ASN A 291 -26.71 14.87 8.22
C ASN A 291 -27.11 15.37 6.83
N HIS A 292 -27.73 14.50 6.03
CA HIS A 292 -28.33 14.80 4.74
C HIS A 292 -29.50 13.86 4.49
#